data_AF-A0A1R2CI66-F1
#
_entry.id   AF-A0A1R2CI66-F1
#
_cell.length_a   1.000
_cell.length_b   1.000
_cell.length_c   1.000
_cell.angle_alpha   90.00
_cell.angle_beta   90.00
_cell.angle_gamma   90.00
#
_symmetry.space_group_name_H-M   'P 1'
#
loop_
_entity.id
_entity.type
_entity.pdbx_description
1 polymer ?
#
loop_
_entity_poly.entity_id
_entity_poly.type
_entity_poly.pdbx_seq_one_letter_code
_entity_poly.pdbx_strand_id
1 'polypeptide(L)'
;MEILAGIITYSFLDWEQKITLGIQIFDFDGSKNLTEDEFFIMTKCFVYGISTMTFGKSAENEVIKFLSQSVFSSRSEMTINELIMWIRQNQLLYEIFQYNQPSVIKREKNKNCRFSSLERKTFDLRKPTSNHRRIKSSFENKREENFSVIIDSKIVTKHDMVVLKAQFDEISDNGYAVVKDMFRMLKTFGYRLGDGLDQSSDKKISFYDLLMILFRNATRSQISRLLKFVGDGVRRASIDDEKLGIKKKMIDPKLVSTYKMMFEKYDVNKDGRVDLKELKNALKGTFTETAIESLFEKFNKEKKEGLGIKEFVKMYAPENLEFP
;
A
#
# COMPACT_ATOMS: atom_id res chain seq x y z
N MET A 1 4.84 -4.49 -24.95
CA MET A 1 5.35 -3.16 -24.50
C MET A 1 4.64 -2.68 -23.25
N GLU A 2 3.38 -3.07 -23.06
CA GLU A 2 2.49 -2.81 -21.93
C GLU A 2 3.08 -3.26 -20.59
N ILE A 3 3.65 -4.47 -20.54
CA ILE A 3 4.31 -4.98 -19.32
C ILE A 3 5.48 -4.08 -18.92
N LEU A 4 6.29 -3.62 -19.88
CA LEU A 4 7.41 -2.71 -19.63
C LEU A 4 6.91 -1.35 -19.11
N ALA A 5 5.84 -0.80 -19.71
CA ALA A 5 5.22 0.43 -19.25
C ALA A 5 4.67 0.30 -17.81
N GLY A 6 4.07 -0.85 -17.47
CA GLY A 6 3.68 -1.17 -16.10
C GLY A 6 4.90 -1.23 -15.16
N ILE A 7 5.97 -1.94 -15.55
CA ILE A 7 7.22 -2.00 -14.77
C ILE A 7 7.79 -0.59 -14.53
N ILE A 8 7.82 0.27 -15.55
CA ILE A 8 8.29 1.66 -15.42
C ILE A 8 7.44 2.43 -14.42
N THR A 9 6.11 2.33 -14.52
CA THR A 9 5.17 3.02 -13.63
C THR A 9 5.42 2.66 -12.17
N TYR A 10 5.56 1.36 -11.89
CA TYR A 10 5.79 0.83 -10.55
C TYR A 10 7.26 0.76 -10.12
N SER A 11 8.19 1.20 -10.99
CA SER A 11 9.62 1.21 -10.66
C SER A 11 9.93 2.20 -9.53
N PHE A 12 10.97 1.86 -8.76
CA PHE A 12 11.50 2.70 -7.70
C PHE A 12 12.50 3.73 -8.25
N LEU A 13 12.02 4.56 -9.19
CA LEU A 13 12.80 5.60 -9.87
C LEU A 13 12.15 6.97 -9.64
N ASP A 14 12.94 8.02 -9.85
CA ASP A 14 12.41 9.39 -9.89
C ASP A 14 11.41 9.51 -11.04
N TRP A 15 10.33 10.28 -10.84
CA TRP A 15 9.27 10.41 -11.85
C TRP A 15 9.79 10.92 -13.20
N GLU A 16 10.78 11.83 -13.20
CA GLU A 16 11.46 12.31 -14.41
C GLU A 16 12.24 11.19 -15.12
N GLN A 17 12.86 10.29 -14.35
CA GLN A 17 13.57 9.12 -14.91
C GLN A 17 12.58 8.12 -15.51
N LYS A 18 11.39 7.95 -14.90
CA LYS A 18 10.33 7.11 -15.48
C LYS A 18 9.87 7.64 -16.83
N ILE A 19 9.67 8.96 -16.94
CA ILE A 19 9.30 9.61 -18.20
C ILE A 19 10.41 9.44 -19.23
N THR A 20 11.67 9.64 -18.83
CA THR A 20 12.83 9.46 -19.70
C THR A 20 12.93 8.03 -20.23
N LEU A 21 12.72 7.03 -19.38
CA LEU A 21 12.67 5.62 -19.80
C LEU A 21 11.48 5.33 -20.72
N GLY A 22 10.32 5.94 -20.44
CA GLY A 22 9.17 5.88 -21.33
C GLY A 22 9.53 6.33 -22.73
N ILE A 23 10.08 7.54 -22.88
CA ILE A 23 10.49 8.07 -24.18
C ILE A 23 11.54 7.16 -24.83
N GLN A 24 12.57 6.73 -24.11
CA GLN A 24 13.60 5.84 -24.68
C GLN A 24 13.06 4.51 -25.23
N ILE A 25 11.94 4.02 -24.71
CA ILE A 25 11.32 2.76 -25.15
C ILE A 25 10.36 3.00 -26.33
N PHE A 26 9.70 4.15 -26.38
CA PHE A 26 8.64 4.45 -27.35
C PHE A 26 9.06 5.41 -28.47
N ASP A 27 10.26 5.97 -28.41
CA ASP A 27 10.97 6.65 -29.49
C ASP A 27 11.51 5.59 -30.46
N PHE A 28 10.72 5.26 -31.48
CA PHE A 28 11.04 4.16 -32.40
C PHE A 28 12.06 4.56 -33.45
N ASP A 29 12.14 5.86 -33.76
CA ASP A 29 13.05 6.40 -34.76
C ASP A 29 14.37 6.93 -34.17
N GLY A 30 14.46 7.06 -32.85
CA GLY A 30 15.66 7.52 -32.14
C GLY A 30 15.86 9.04 -32.20
N SER A 31 14.82 9.79 -32.58
CA SER A 31 14.83 11.25 -32.68
C SER A 31 14.98 11.94 -31.33
N LYS A 32 14.69 11.23 -30.22
CA LYS A 32 14.53 11.75 -28.85
C LYS A 32 13.34 12.70 -28.68
N ASN A 33 12.50 12.80 -29.70
CA ASN A 33 11.22 13.47 -29.68
C ASN A 33 10.13 12.41 -29.78
N LEU A 34 8.92 12.73 -29.31
CA LEU A 34 7.75 11.89 -29.54
C LEU A 34 6.88 12.53 -30.60
N THR A 35 6.56 11.76 -31.64
CA THR A 35 5.46 12.06 -32.57
C THR A 35 4.10 11.76 -31.93
N GLU A 36 3.00 12.23 -32.54
CA GLU A 36 1.64 11.94 -32.06
C GLU A 36 1.37 10.43 -31.97
N ASP A 37 1.82 9.66 -32.96
CA ASP A 37 1.62 8.20 -33.02
C ASP A 37 2.41 7.48 -31.92
N GLU A 38 3.68 7.86 -31.71
CA GLU A 38 4.51 7.30 -30.63
C GLU A 38 3.94 7.64 -29.26
N PHE A 39 3.48 8.87 -29.06
CA PHE A 39 2.82 9.28 -27.82
C PHE A 39 1.50 8.53 -27.59
N PHE A 40 0.70 8.31 -28.64
CA PHE A 40 -0.51 7.52 -28.57
C PHE A 40 -0.21 6.08 -28.16
N ILE A 41 0.77 5.43 -28.80
CA ILE A 41 1.20 4.06 -28.48
C ILE A 41 1.74 3.99 -27.05
N MET A 42 2.59 4.94 -26.65
CA MET A 42 3.10 5.05 -25.29
C MET A 42 1.96 5.13 -24.28
N THR A 43 1.05 6.09 -24.44
CA THR A 43 -0.09 6.30 -23.55
C THR A 43 -0.95 5.04 -23.45
N LYS A 44 -1.23 4.41 -24.59
CA LYS A 44 -1.96 3.14 -24.64
C LYS A 44 -1.25 2.06 -23.84
N CYS A 45 0.05 1.86 -24.04
CA CYS A 45 0.80 0.86 -23.29
C CYS A 45 0.85 1.13 -21.80
N PHE A 46 0.95 2.39 -21.36
CA PHE A 46 0.91 2.76 -19.94
C PHE A 46 -0.48 2.49 -19.33
N VAL A 47 -1.56 2.92 -19.97
CA VAL A 47 -2.93 2.70 -19.48
C VAL A 47 -3.25 1.21 -19.41
N TYR A 48 -2.96 0.45 -20.47
CA TYR A 48 -3.16 -1.00 -20.48
C TYR A 48 -2.25 -1.70 -19.47
N GLY A 49 -0.98 -1.32 -19.38
CA GLY A 49 -0.03 -1.91 -18.42
C GLY A 49 -0.48 -1.73 -16.97
N ILE A 50 -0.94 -0.53 -16.61
CA ILE A 50 -1.51 -0.25 -15.30
C ILE A 50 -2.78 -1.08 -15.07
N SER A 51 -3.72 -1.05 -16.03
CA SER A 51 -4.97 -1.81 -15.97
C SER A 51 -4.73 -3.31 -15.75
N THR A 52 -3.77 -3.91 -16.46
CA THR A 52 -3.41 -5.32 -16.31
C THR A 52 -2.83 -5.59 -14.92
N MET A 53 -1.95 -4.73 -14.41
CA MET A 53 -1.33 -4.92 -13.10
C MET A 53 -2.29 -4.70 -11.92
N THR A 54 -3.29 -3.83 -12.07
CA THR A 54 -4.27 -3.55 -11.03
C THR A 54 -5.54 -4.38 -11.17
N PHE A 55 -5.63 -5.27 -12.17
CA PHE A 55 -6.87 -5.96 -12.56
C PHE A 55 -8.05 -4.98 -12.78
N GLY A 56 -7.73 -3.76 -13.22
CA GLY A 56 -8.70 -2.69 -13.48
C GLY A 56 -9.24 -2.72 -14.91
N LYS A 57 -10.20 -1.83 -15.22
CA LYS A 57 -10.65 -1.59 -16.59
C LYS A 57 -9.73 -0.57 -17.26
N SER A 58 -9.30 -0.86 -18.48
CA SER A 58 -8.52 0.07 -19.32
C SER A 58 -9.42 1.17 -19.87
N ALA A 59 -8.83 2.33 -20.20
CA ALA A 59 -9.52 3.35 -20.97
C ALA A 59 -9.75 2.89 -22.42
N GLU A 60 -10.82 3.38 -23.03
CA GLU A 60 -11.13 3.14 -24.44
C GLU A 60 -10.13 3.84 -25.36
N ASN A 61 -9.84 3.23 -26.52
CA ASN A 61 -8.87 3.77 -27.47
C ASN A 61 -9.25 5.18 -27.97
N GLU A 62 -10.54 5.49 -28.10
CA GLU A 62 -11.01 6.81 -28.55
C GLU A 62 -10.63 7.91 -27.56
N VAL A 63 -10.71 7.62 -26.26
CA VAL A 63 -10.29 8.57 -25.20
C VAL A 63 -8.79 8.81 -25.26
N ILE A 64 -8.01 7.75 -25.48
CA ILE A 64 -6.54 7.85 -25.59
C ILE A 64 -6.14 8.60 -26.85
N LYS A 65 -6.86 8.39 -27.95
CA LYS A 65 -6.64 9.09 -29.23
C LYS A 65 -6.98 10.57 -29.12
N PHE A 66 -8.10 10.91 -28.49
CA PHE A 66 -8.47 12.29 -28.20
C PHE A 66 -7.42 12.98 -27.33
N LEU A 67 -6.89 12.28 -26.32
CA LEU A 67 -5.80 12.81 -25.48
C LEU A 67 -4.56 13.11 -26.33
N SER A 68 -4.15 12.17 -27.19
CA SER A 68 -3.00 12.38 -28.09
C SER A 68 -3.18 13.62 -28.96
N GLN A 69 -4.33 13.71 -29.64
CA GLN A 69 -4.68 14.86 -30.48
C GLN A 69 -4.69 16.17 -29.71
N SER A 70 -5.18 16.17 -28.46
CA SER A 70 -5.21 17.38 -27.61
C SER A 70 -3.81 17.87 -27.25
N VAL A 71 -2.84 16.97 -27.08
CA VAL A 71 -1.45 17.31 -26.74
C VAL A 71 -0.70 17.82 -27.98
N PHE A 72 -1.01 17.24 -29.15
CA PHE A 72 -0.37 17.54 -30.45
C PHE A 72 -1.14 18.51 -31.35
N SER A 73 -2.24 19.12 -30.88
CA SER A 73 -3.11 19.96 -31.71
C SER A 73 -2.40 21.09 -32.48
N SER A 74 -1.28 21.59 -31.95
CA SER A 74 -0.48 22.67 -32.55
C SER A 74 0.97 22.31 -32.84
N ARG A 75 1.38 21.04 -32.67
CA ARG A 75 2.78 20.60 -32.81
C ARG A 75 2.86 19.24 -33.49
N SER A 76 3.92 19.02 -34.28
CA SER A 76 4.19 17.70 -34.89
C SER A 76 4.92 16.76 -33.93
N GLU A 77 5.73 17.32 -33.03
CA GLU A 77 6.63 16.58 -32.15
C GLU A 77 6.60 17.19 -30.73
N MET A 78 6.97 16.38 -29.75
CA MET A 78 7.09 16.79 -28.35
C MET A 78 8.42 16.31 -27.77
N THR A 79 9.19 17.24 -27.21
CA THR A 79 10.46 16.95 -26.55
C THR A 79 10.24 16.37 -25.14
N ILE A 80 11.28 15.71 -24.60
CA ILE A 80 11.28 15.19 -23.21
C ILE A 80 10.90 16.29 -22.20
N ASN A 81 11.47 17.49 -22.34
CA ASN A 81 11.23 18.60 -21.40
C ASN A 81 9.78 19.10 -21.46
N GLU A 82 9.20 19.17 -22.65
CA GLU A 82 7.79 19.56 -22.81
C GLU A 82 6.85 18.51 -22.22
N LEU A 83 7.15 17.22 -22.40
CA LEU A 83 6.37 16.16 -21.78
C LEU A 83 6.45 16.21 -20.25
N ILE A 84 7.65 16.42 -19.70
CA ILE A 84 7.87 16.61 -18.26
C ILE A 84 7.05 17.79 -17.75
N MET A 85 7.06 18.91 -18.47
CA MET A 85 6.27 20.09 -18.08
C MET A 85 4.77 19.84 -18.16
N TRP A 86 4.29 19.14 -19.19
CA TRP A 86 2.89 18.79 -19.34
C TRP A 86 2.42 17.85 -18.23
N ILE A 87 3.18 16.81 -17.90
CA ILE A 87 2.88 15.90 -16.78
C ILE A 87 2.87 16.67 -15.45
N ARG A 88 3.81 17.60 -15.25
CA ARG A 88 3.87 18.41 -14.03
C ARG A 88 2.67 19.35 -13.87
N GLN A 89 2.09 19.82 -14.97
CA GLN A 89 0.86 20.62 -14.95
C GLN A 89 -0.39 19.77 -14.66
N ASN A 90 -0.32 18.45 -14.93
CA ASN A 90 -1.41 17.52 -14.67
C ASN A 90 -1.23 16.81 -13.31
N GLN A 91 -1.89 17.35 -12.29
CA GLN A 91 -1.76 16.88 -10.90
C GLN A 91 -1.98 15.37 -10.75
N LEU A 92 -2.96 14.80 -11.45
CA LEU A 92 -3.27 13.36 -11.35
C LEU A 92 -2.14 12.50 -11.92
N LEU A 93 -1.61 12.85 -13.10
CA LEU A 93 -0.48 12.13 -13.69
C LEU A 93 0.77 12.25 -12.83
N TYR A 94 1.02 13.46 -12.32
CA TYR A 94 2.14 13.71 -11.43
C TYR A 94 2.07 12.84 -10.17
N GLU A 95 0.91 12.78 -9.50
CA GLU A 95 0.71 11.92 -8.32
C GLU A 95 0.92 10.43 -8.62
N ILE A 96 0.44 9.94 -9.77
CA ILE A 96 0.61 8.54 -10.18
C ILE A 96 2.10 8.21 -10.34
N PHE A 97 2.88 9.07 -11.03
CA PHE A 97 4.30 8.80 -11.23
C PHE A 97 5.11 8.92 -9.92
N GLN A 98 4.68 9.80 -9.01
CA GLN A 98 5.32 9.99 -7.70
C GLN A 98 5.00 8.89 -6.68
N TYR A 99 3.90 8.16 -6.84
CA TYR A 99 3.42 7.19 -5.85
C TYR A 99 4.50 6.17 -5.41
N ASN A 100 5.32 5.71 -6.36
CA ASN A 100 6.41 4.75 -6.10
C ASN A 100 7.81 5.38 -6.09
N GLN A 101 7.91 6.72 -6.03
CA GLN A 101 9.20 7.39 -6.03
C GLN A 101 9.95 7.09 -4.72
N PRO A 102 11.28 6.85 -4.76
CA PRO A 102 12.10 6.85 -3.56
C PRO A 102 11.84 8.11 -2.75
N SER A 103 11.50 7.97 -1.48
CA SER A 103 11.57 9.10 -0.55
C SER A 103 13.01 9.58 -0.56
N VAL A 104 13.24 10.70 -1.26
CA VAL A 104 14.54 11.35 -1.30
C VAL A 104 14.83 11.80 0.13
N ILE A 105 15.49 10.94 0.90
CA ILE A 105 16.31 11.37 2.01
C ILE A 105 17.33 12.28 1.33
N LYS A 106 17.11 13.59 1.45
CA LYS A 106 18.06 14.62 1.03
C LYS A 106 19.33 14.41 1.86
N ARG A 107 20.16 13.44 1.47
CA ARG A 107 21.56 13.45 1.84
C ARG A 107 22.12 14.67 1.17
N GLU A 108 22.47 15.67 1.97
CA GLU A 108 23.31 16.77 1.54
C GLU A 108 24.45 16.16 0.71
N LYS A 109 24.56 16.63 -0.53
CA LYS A 109 25.53 16.12 -1.50
C LYS A 109 26.92 16.37 -0.95
N ASN A 110 27.47 15.37 -0.27
CA ASN A 110 28.92 15.25 -0.15
C ASN A 110 29.43 15.02 -1.58
N LYS A 111 29.97 16.09 -2.16
CA LYS A 111 30.59 16.12 -3.48
C LYS A 111 31.75 15.14 -3.48
N ASN A 112 31.51 13.87 -3.80
CA ASN A 112 32.52 12.88 -4.23
C ASN A 112 31.82 11.59 -4.67
N CYS A 113 31.07 11.63 -5.77
CA CYS A 113 30.82 10.42 -6.57
C CYS A 113 31.13 10.76 -8.02
N ARG A 114 32.36 10.41 -8.43
CA ARG A 114 32.72 10.29 -9.85
C ARG A 114 31.99 9.06 -10.41
N PHE A 115 30.83 9.28 -11.01
CA PHE A 115 30.23 8.34 -11.95
C PHE A 115 30.09 9.08 -13.28
N SER A 116 31.22 9.19 -13.97
CA SER A 116 31.28 9.51 -15.39
C SER A 116 31.77 8.26 -16.13
N SER A 117 31.25 8.08 -17.33
CA SER A 117 31.61 7.07 -18.35
C SER A 117 31.21 5.61 -18.07
N LEU A 118 29.95 5.27 -18.37
CA LEU A 118 29.65 3.97 -18.98
C LEU A 118 30.11 4.05 -20.45
N GLU A 119 31.41 3.87 -20.66
CA GLU A 119 31.93 3.52 -21.98
C GLU A 119 31.47 2.12 -22.33
N ARG A 120 30.86 2.00 -23.50
CA ARG A 120 30.53 0.74 -24.17
C ARG A 120 31.84 -0.04 -24.38
N LYS A 121 32.13 -1.01 -23.52
CA LYS A 121 33.12 -2.06 -23.85
C LYS A 121 32.38 -3.19 -24.53
N THR A 122 32.64 -3.31 -25.83
CA THR A 122 32.34 -4.46 -26.67
C THR A 122 32.82 -5.73 -25.99
N PHE A 123 31.92 -6.73 -25.93
CA PHE A 123 32.21 -8.05 -25.41
C PHE A 123 33.12 -8.78 -26.41
N ASP A 124 34.42 -8.84 -26.13
CA ASP A 124 35.31 -9.82 -26.73
C ASP A 124 35.23 -11.12 -25.93
N LEU A 125 34.63 -12.13 -26.54
CA LEU A 125 34.63 -13.51 -26.09
C LEU A 125 36.04 -14.08 -26.23
N ARG A 126 36.77 -14.25 -25.11
CA ARG A 126 37.67 -15.41 -24.90
C ARG A 126 38.33 -15.46 -23.50
N LYS A 127 38.06 -16.61 -22.86
CA LYS A 127 38.83 -17.40 -21.88
C LYS A 127 38.33 -17.42 -20.43
N PRO A 128 38.09 -18.62 -19.88
CA PRO A 128 37.77 -18.80 -18.47
C PRO A 128 39.06 -18.93 -17.67
N THR A 129 39.20 -18.16 -16.60
CA THR A 129 40.09 -18.54 -15.50
C THR A 129 39.35 -18.34 -14.19
N SER A 130 39.10 -19.46 -13.52
CA SER A 130 38.73 -19.54 -12.13
C SER A 130 39.77 -18.82 -11.28
N ASN A 131 39.34 -18.00 -10.31
CA ASN A 131 39.83 -18.07 -8.94
C ASN A 131 38.98 -17.20 -7.99
N HIS A 132 38.74 -17.78 -6.82
CA HIS A 132 37.90 -17.28 -5.73
C HIS A 132 38.20 -15.86 -5.25
N ARG A 133 37.14 -15.10 -4.93
CA ARG A 133 37.07 -14.34 -3.68
C ARG A 133 35.67 -14.39 -3.11
N ARG A 134 35.50 -15.20 -2.05
CA ARG A 134 34.32 -15.20 -1.21
C ARG A 134 34.32 -13.91 -0.40
N ILE A 135 33.70 -12.86 -0.95
CA ILE A 135 33.43 -11.62 -0.22
C ILE A 135 32.39 -11.98 0.85
N LYS A 136 32.83 -12.15 2.10
CA LYS A 136 31.92 -12.12 3.24
C LYS A 136 31.28 -10.73 3.25
N SER A 137 29.98 -10.72 2.96
CA SER A 137 29.19 -9.52 2.83
C SER A 137 29.10 -8.81 4.18
N SER A 138 29.75 -7.67 4.30
CA SER A 138 29.55 -6.69 5.37
C SER A 138 28.19 -5.96 5.24
N PHE A 139 27.16 -6.65 4.75
CA PHE A 139 25.84 -6.11 4.42
C PHE A 139 24.82 -6.23 5.56
N GLU A 140 25.12 -6.98 6.62
CA GLU A 140 24.18 -7.16 7.74
C GLU A 140 24.19 -5.95 8.69
N ASN A 141 25.35 -5.36 8.98
CA ASN A 141 25.44 -4.27 9.98
C ASN A 141 24.98 -2.88 9.48
N LYS A 142 24.74 -2.69 8.18
CA LYS A 142 24.33 -1.37 7.63
C LYS A 142 22.83 -1.22 7.39
N ARG A 143 22.02 -2.26 7.59
CA ARG A 143 20.56 -2.20 7.42
C ARG A 143 19.81 -1.79 8.68
N GLU A 144 20.47 -1.72 9.83
CA GLU A 144 19.80 -1.43 11.10
C GLU A 144 19.52 0.06 11.36
N GLU A 145 20.15 0.97 10.61
CA GLU A 145 20.12 2.41 10.91
C GLU A 145 18.90 3.15 10.33
N ASN A 146 18.13 2.56 9.40
CA ASN A 146 17.04 3.26 8.70
C ASN A 146 15.69 2.54 8.76
N PHE A 147 15.31 1.99 9.92
CA PHE A 147 13.93 1.50 10.09
C PHE A 147 12.99 2.68 10.34
N SER A 148 12.30 3.12 9.30
CA SER A 148 11.13 3.99 9.41
C SER A 148 9.86 3.18 9.18
N VAL A 149 8.80 3.45 9.94
CA VAL A 149 7.47 2.88 9.70
C VAL A 149 6.56 3.98 9.17
N ILE A 150 5.90 3.72 8.05
CA ILE A 150 4.90 4.65 7.49
C ILE A 150 3.55 4.31 8.11
N ILE A 151 2.94 5.28 8.78
CA ILE A 151 1.61 5.18 9.39
C ILE A 151 0.85 6.46 9.05
N ASP A 152 -0.34 6.34 8.47
CA ASP A 152 -1.21 7.47 8.13
C ASP A 152 -0.50 8.57 7.32
N SER A 153 0.28 8.16 6.31
CA SER A 153 1.10 9.05 5.47
C SER A 153 2.20 9.83 6.22
N LYS A 154 2.46 9.50 7.49
CA LYS A 154 3.59 10.02 8.28
C LYS A 154 4.68 8.97 8.40
N ILE A 155 5.92 9.42 8.23
CA ILE A 155 7.10 8.59 8.43
C ILE A 155 7.48 8.70 9.91
N VAL A 156 7.37 7.59 10.63
CA VAL A 156 7.78 7.48 12.04
C VAL A 156 9.15 6.85 12.09
N THR A 157 10.15 7.59 12.57
CA THR A 157 11.53 7.12 12.66
C THR A 157 11.85 6.51 14.02
N LYS A 158 12.95 5.75 14.11
CA LYS A 158 13.49 5.28 15.40
C LYS A 158 13.73 6.43 16.38
N HIS A 159 14.26 7.56 15.89
CA HIS A 159 14.51 8.74 16.73
C HIS A 159 13.23 9.27 17.35
N ASP A 160 12.17 9.43 16.57
CA ASP A 160 10.86 9.89 17.07
C ASP A 160 10.31 8.97 18.16
N MET A 161 10.48 7.65 17.99
CA MET A 161 10.03 6.66 18.98
C MET A 161 10.86 6.65 20.26
N VAL A 162 12.18 6.86 20.16
CA VAL A 162 13.06 6.97 21.33
C VAL A 162 12.74 8.23 22.12
N VAL A 163 12.54 9.36 21.44
CA VAL A 163 12.13 10.63 22.09
C VAL A 163 10.76 10.49 22.75
N LEU A 164 9.79 9.91 22.04
CA LEU A 164 8.45 9.68 22.58
C LEU A 164 8.48 8.73 23.79
N LYS A 165 9.33 7.70 23.76
CA LYS A 165 9.49 6.80 24.90
C LYS A 165 10.12 7.50 26.10
N ALA A 166 11.21 8.24 25.90
CA ALA A 166 11.89 8.92 27.00
C ALA A 166 10.94 9.85 27.76
N GLN A 167 10.09 10.57 27.03
CA GLN A 167 9.05 11.43 27.60
C GLN A 167 7.94 10.66 28.28
N PHE A 168 7.54 9.51 27.72
CA PHE A 168 6.61 8.62 28.40
C PHE A 168 7.20 8.11 29.70
N ASP A 169 8.48 7.74 29.71
CA ASP A 169 9.15 7.21 30.89
C ASP A 169 9.30 8.27 32.00
N GLU A 170 9.48 9.54 31.64
CA GLU A 170 9.52 10.68 32.57
C GLU A 170 8.19 10.88 33.32
N ILE A 171 7.05 10.60 32.67
CA ILE A 171 5.71 10.71 33.27
C ILE A 171 5.16 9.37 33.77
N SER A 172 5.86 8.26 33.50
CA SER A 172 5.39 6.93 33.87
C SER A 172 5.91 6.54 35.23
N ASP A 173 5.05 5.90 36.01
CA ASP A 173 5.45 5.18 37.22
C ASP A 173 5.29 3.68 36.94
N ASN A 174 6.38 2.92 37.09
CA ASN A 174 6.45 1.48 36.81
C ASN A 174 6.02 1.09 35.37
N GLY A 175 6.25 1.96 34.39
CA GLY A 175 5.94 1.70 32.97
C GLY A 175 4.49 2.00 32.56
N TYR A 176 3.71 2.59 33.46
CA TYR A 176 2.37 3.09 33.19
C TYR A 176 2.28 4.59 33.45
N ALA A 177 1.63 5.32 32.55
CA ALA A 177 1.38 6.75 32.72
C ALA A 177 -0.12 7.01 32.91
N VAL A 178 -0.46 8.03 33.69
CA VAL A 178 -1.85 8.48 33.81
C VAL A 178 -2.25 9.22 32.53
N VAL A 179 -3.42 8.90 31.99
CA VAL A 179 -3.93 9.45 30.73
C VAL A 179 -3.90 10.98 30.73
N LYS A 180 -4.28 11.64 31.84
CA LYS A 180 -4.27 13.10 32.00
C LYS A 180 -2.88 13.74 31.78
N ASP A 181 -1.83 13.13 32.33
CA ASP A 181 -0.47 13.65 32.22
C ASP A 181 0.13 13.38 30.83
N MET A 182 -0.22 12.23 30.24
CA MET A 182 0.09 11.93 28.84
C MET A 182 -0.55 12.96 27.88
N PHE A 183 -1.82 13.33 28.09
CA PHE A 183 -2.49 14.34 27.27
C PHE A 183 -1.78 15.69 27.32
N ARG A 184 -1.30 16.10 28.49
CA ARG A 184 -0.53 17.33 28.66
C ARG A 184 0.80 17.27 27.88
N MET A 185 1.50 16.14 27.96
CA MET A 185 2.72 15.90 27.19
C MET A 185 2.44 15.99 25.68
N LEU A 186 1.48 15.23 25.16
CA LEU A 186 1.19 15.18 23.72
C LEU A 186 0.72 16.51 23.14
N LYS A 187 -0.02 17.31 23.91
CA LYS A 187 -0.44 18.66 23.51
C LYS A 187 0.76 19.59 23.33
N THR A 188 1.79 19.45 24.17
CA THR A 188 3.04 20.23 24.09
C THR A 188 3.80 19.93 22.79
N PHE A 189 3.68 18.71 22.27
CA PHE A 189 4.32 18.28 21.01
C PHE A 189 3.43 18.44 19.76
N GLY A 190 2.25 19.04 19.89
CA GLY A 190 1.38 19.33 18.75
C GLY A 190 0.66 18.11 18.16
N TYR A 191 0.58 16.99 18.88
CA TYR A 191 -0.22 15.84 18.45
C TYR A 191 -1.72 16.15 18.61
N ARG A 192 -2.48 16.03 17.51
CA ARG A 192 -3.95 16.13 17.52
C ARG A 192 -4.53 14.78 17.93
N LEU A 193 -4.93 14.64 19.20
CA LEU A 193 -5.70 13.49 19.65
C LEU A 193 -7.17 13.65 19.22
N GLY A 194 -7.74 12.63 18.59
CA GLY A 194 -9.14 12.68 18.15
C GLY A 194 -10.13 12.62 19.32
N ASP A 195 -11.28 13.28 19.17
CA ASP A 195 -12.33 13.63 20.16
C ASP A 195 -12.98 12.49 20.98
N GLY A 196 -12.47 11.26 20.89
CA GLY A 196 -13.07 10.06 21.51
C GLY A 196 -12.41 9.57 22.80
N LEU A 197 -11.41 10.28 23.34
CA LEU A 197 -10.73 9.88 24.56
C LEU A 197 -11.15 10.76 25.73
N ASP A 198 -11.53 10.11 26.83
CA ASP A 198 -11.93 10.76 28.07
C ASP A 198 -10.70 11.38 28.75
N GLN A 199 -10.50 12.69 28.50
CA GLN A 199 -9.36 13.49 28.94
C GLN A 199 -9.27 13.63 30.47
N SER A 200 -10.33 13.26 31.20
CA SER A 200 -10.41 13.34 32.65
C SER A 200 -10.25 11.99 33.36
N SER A 201 -9.97 10.91 32.62
CA SER A 201 -9.82 9.61 33.25
C SER A 201 -8.44 9.45 33.92
N ASP A 202 -8.43 9.06 35.20
CA ASP A 202 -7.21 8.67 35.93
C ASP A 202 -6.72 7.25 35.55
N LYS A 203 -7.13 6.77 34.37
CA LYS A 203 -6.74 5.46 33.89
C LYS A 203 -5.25 5.45 33.61
N LYS A 204 -4.58 4.40 34.10
CA LYS A 204 -3.19 4.10 33.78
C LYS A 204 -3.16 3.39 32.43
N ILE A 205 -2.29 3.85 31.53
CA ILE A 205 -2.09 3.28 30.20
C ILE A 205 -0.62 2.90 30.02
N SER A 206 -0.38 1.82 29.29
CA SER A 206 0.97 1.42 28.92
C SER A 206 1.46 2.21 27.70
N PHE A 207 2.76 2.11 27.42
CA PHE A 207 3.33 2.69 26.20
C PHE A 207 2.73 2.08 24.92
N TYR A 208 2.34 0.79 24.98
CA TYR A 208 1.65 0.13 23.87
C TYR A 208 0.28 0.77 23.59
N ASP A 209 -0.49 1.04 24.65
CA ASP A 209 -1.80 1.67 24.53
C ASP A 209 -1.69 3.10 23.98
N LEU A 210 -0.64 3.83 24.40
CA LEU A 210 -0.31 5.14 23.82
C LEU A 210 -0.08 5.04 22.30
N LEU A 211 0.71 4.07 21.83
CA LEU A 211 0.96 3.90 20.39
C LEU A 211 -0.32 3.56 19.63
N MET A 212 -1.18 2.70 20.19
CA MET A 212 -2.50 2.38 19.61
C MET A 212 -3.42 3.61 19.54
N ILE A 213 -3.31 4.51 20.51
CA ILE A 213 -4.08 5.76 20.57
C ILE A 213 -3.59 6.77 19.53
N LEU A 214 -2.26 6.95 19.43
CA LEU A 214 -1.62 7.88 18.51
C LEU A 214 -1.77 7.43 17.05
N PHE A 215 -1.68 6.13 16.81
CA PHE A 215 -1.66 5.51 15.49
C PHE A 215 -2.88 4.62 15.30
N ARG A 216 -4.08 5.23 15.28
CA ARG A 216 -5.36 4.49 15.27
C ARG A 216 -5.53 3.54 14.09
N ASN A 217 -4.89 3.82 12.96
CA ASN A 217 -4.95 3.00 11.76
C ASN A 217 -3.74 2.06 11.61
N ALA A 218 -2.81 2.05 12.56
CA ALA A 218 -1.66 1.17 12.50
C ALA A 218 -2.05 -0.29 12.74
N THR A 219 -1.51 -1.17 11.91
CA THR A 219 -1.61 -2.62 12.08
C THR A 219 -0.76 -3.08 13.27
N ARG A 220 -1.13 -4.24 13.85
CA ARG A 220 -0.36 -4.86 14.95
C ARG A 220 1.11 -5.09 14.60
N SER A 221 1.41 -5.40 13.34
CA SER A 221 2.78 -5.60 12.87
C SER A 221 3.57 -4.28 12.81
N GLN A 222 2.92 -3.17 12.41
CA GLN A 222 3.52 -1.82 12.47
C GLN A 222 3.81 -1.42 13.91
N ILE A 223 2.85 -1.60 14.83
CA ILE A 223 3.04 -1.31 16.26
C ILE A 223 4.17 -2.16 16.86
N SER A 224 4.21 -3.46 16.54
CA SER A 224 5.29 -4.35 16.98
C SER A 224 6.66 -3.89 16.47
N ARG A 225 6.76 -3.40 15.23
CA ARG A 225 8.00 -2.81 14.70
C ARG A 225 8.38 -1.52 15.42
N LEU A 226 7.43 -0.65 15.74
CA LEU A 226 7.68 0.56 16.51
C LEU A 226 8.21 0.25 17.91
N LEU A 227 7.64 -0.75 18.59
CA LEU A 227 8.14 -1.19 19.90
C LEU A 227 9.58 -1.69 19.83
N LYS A 228 9.97 -2.38 18.76
CA LYS A 228 11.37 -2.81 18.55
C LYS A 228 12.35 -1.64 18.43
N PHE A 229 11.89 -0.44 18.05
CA PHE A 229 12.76 0.74 17.98
C PHE A 229 13.21 1.22 19.35
N VAL A 230 12.42 0.90 20.38
CA VAL A 230 12.58 1.36 21.75
C VAL A 230 13.28 0.30 22.63
N GLY A 231 13.45 -0.92 22.11
CA GLY A 231 14.13 -2.03 22.78
C GLY A 231 13.20 -2.94 23.58
N ASP A 232 13.64 -4.18 23.79
CA ASP A 232 12.89 -5.27 24.46
C ASP A 232 12.54 -5.02 25.94
N GLY A 233 12.88 -3.85 26.48
CA GLY A 233 12.57 -3.43 27.85
C GLY A 233 11.15 -2.93 28.07
N VAL A 234 10.33 -2.81 27.02
CA VAL A 234 8.89 -2.59 27.20
C VAL A 234 8.31 -3.87 27.78
N ARG A 235 8.14 -3.91 29.11
CA ARG A 235 7.44 -4.99 29.80
C ARG A 235 6.15 -5.26 29.03
N ARG A 236 6.12 -6.41 28.31
CA ARG A 236 4.86 -7.03 27.90
C ARG A 236 4.19 -7.38 29.20
N ALA A 237 3.40 -6.45 29.72
CA ALA A 237 2.45 -6.76 30.77
C ALA A 237 1.71 -8.00 30.28
N SER A 238 1.82 -9.04 31.09
CA SER A 238 1.33 -10.38 30.89
C SER A 238 0.00 -10.35 30.15
N ILE A 239 -0.08 -11.10 29.07
CA ILE A 239 -1.35 -11.53 28.50
C ILE A 239 -1.90 -12.52 29.52
N ASP A 240 -2.54 -11.98 30.55
CA ASP A 240 -3.60 -12.69 31.23
C ASP A 240 -4.87 -12.36 30.43
N ASP A 241 -5.51 -13.41 29.93
CA ASP A 241 -6.76 -13.43 29.17
C ASP A 241 -7.97 -12.95 30.02
N GLU A 242 -7.84 -11.82 30.71
CA GLU A 242 -8.93 -11.17 31.43
C GLU A 242 -9.31 -9.85 30.78
N LYS A 243 -10.35 -9.96 29.95
CA LYS A 243 -11.46 -8.99 29.86
C LYS A 243 -11.05 -7.51 29.90
N LEU A 244 -10.33 -7.03 28.90
CA LEU A 244 -10.37 -5.61 28.55
C LEU A 244 -11.10 -5.41 27.23
N GLY A 245 -12.29 -4.81 27.38
CA GLY A 245 -13.26 -4.58 26.33
C GLY A 245 -12.67 -3.85 25.14
N ILE A 246 -12.33 -4.62 24.12
CA ILE A 246 -12.36 -4.16 22.74
C ILE A 246 -13.78 -3.60 22.56
N LYS A 247 -13.92 -2.29 22.36
CA LYS A 247 -15.12 -1.73 21.75
C LYS A 247 -15.23 -2.38 20.37
N LYS A 248 -15.92 -3.53 20.33
CA LYS A 248 -16.28 -4.29 19.13
C LYS A 248 -16.94 -3.30 18.19
N LYS A 249 -16.34 -3.03 17.03
CA LYS A 249 -17.02 -2.27 15.98
C LYS A 249 -18.26 -3.06 15.62
N MET A 250 -19.44 -2.57 16.00
CA MET A 250 -20.70 -3.04 15.43
C MET A 250 -20.59 -2.86 13.92
N ILE A 251 -21.00 -3.88 13.17
CA ILE A 251 -21.17 -3.79 11.72
C ILE A 251 -22.09 -2.59 11.47
N ASP A 252 -21.72 -1.70 10.55
CA ASP A 252 -22.62 -0.63 10.15
C ASP A 252 -23.98 -1.26 9.80
N PRO A 253 -25.09 -0.82 10.43
CA PRO A 253 -26.40 -1.45 10.20
C PRO A 253 -26.81 -1.41 8.71
N LYS A 254 -26.25 -0.46 7.94
CA LYS A 254 -26.37 -0.39 6.49
C LYS A 254 -25.73 -1.59 5.79
N LEU A 255 -24.52 -2.01 6.17
CA LEU A 255 -23.84 -3.16 5.55
C LEU A 255 -24.58 -4.48 5.85
N VAL A 256 -25.05 -4.67 7.09
CA VAL A 256 -25.88 -5.83 7.44
C VAL A 256 -27.13 -5.90 6.58
N SER A 257 -27.80 -4.76 6.36
CA SER A 257 -28.98 -4.70 5.49
C SER A 257 -28.66 -5.03 4.03
N THR A 258 -27.50 -4.57 3.51
CA THR A 258 -27.05 -4.88 2.15
C THR A 258 -26.75 -6.36 1.98
N TYR A 259 -26.07 -6.99 2.94
CA TYR A 259 -25.78 -8.42 2.90
C TYR A 259 -27.06 -9.26 3.04
N LYS A 260 -28.03 -8.82 3.85
CA LYS A 260 -29.33 -9.48 3.95
C LYS A 260 -30.13 -9.40 2.65
N MET A 261 -30.15 -8.23 2.01
CA MET A 261 -30.78 -8.06 0.69
C MET A 261 -30.08 -8.86 -0.41
N MET A 262 -28.76 -8.99 -0.36
CA MET A 262 -28.03 -9.86 -1.27
C MET A 262 -28.37 -11.32 -0.99
N PHE A 263 -28.38 -11.76 0.26
CA PHE A 263 -28.76 -13.12 0.62
C PHE A 263 -30.17 -13.48 0.11
N GLU A 264 -31.16 -12.61 0.34
CA GLU A 264 -32.54 -12.79 -0.15
C GLU A 264 -32.67 -12.80 -1.68
N LYS A 265 -31.70 -12.25 -2.41
CA LYS A 265 -31.66 -12.32 -3.88
C LYS A 265 -31.06 -13.61 -4.40
N TYR A 266 -30.20 -14.24 -3.61
CA TYR A 266 -29.46 -15.46 -4.00
C TYR A 266 -30.24 -16.70 -3.58
N ASP A 267 -30.94 -16.65 -2.44
CA ASP A 267 -31.87 -17.66 -1.92
C ASP A 267 -33.20 -17.57 -2.72
N VAL A 268 -33.28 -18.32 -3.81
CA VAL A 268 -34.43 -18.29 -4.75
C VAL A 268 -35.60 -19.06 -4.17
N ASN A 269 -35.31 -20.16 -3.46
CA ASN A 269 -36.31 -21.03 -2.85
C ASN A 269 -36.80 -20.51 -1.47
N LYS A 270 -36.15 -19.47 -0.91
CA LYS A 270 -36.44 -18.84 0.39
C LYS A 270 -36.35 -19.81 1.57
N ASP A 271 -35.47 -20.81 1.48
CA ASP A 271 -35.28 -21.79 2.54
C ASP A 271 -34.34 -21.29 3.65
N GLY A 272 -33.81 -20.07 3.51
CA GLY A 272 -32.90 -19.44 4.46
C GLY A 272 -31.46 -19.93 4.32
N ARG A 273 -31.13 -20.63 3.24
CA ARG A 273 -29.81 -21.14 2.87
C ARG A 273 -29.57 -20.82 1.39
N VAL A 274 -28.30 -20.75 1.01
CA VAL A 274 -27.93 -20.61 -0.40
C VAL A 274 -27.20 -21.87 -0.82
N ASP A 275 -27.84 -22.63 -1.70
CA ASP A 275 -27.28 -23.88 -2.21
C ASP A 275 -26.25 -23.63 -3.32
N LEU A 276 -25.42 -24.64 -3.61
CA LEU A 276 -24.40 -24.54 -4.67
C LEU A 276 -25.00 -24.21 -6.04
N LYS A 277 -26.20 -24.70 -6.34
CA LYS A 277 -26.92 -24.39 -7.59
C LYS A 277 -27.35 -22.93 -7.65
N GLU A 278 -27.82 -22.40 -6.53
CA GLU A 278 -28.26 -21.00 -6.41
C GLU A 278 -27.08 -20.04 -6.46
N LEU A 279 -25.99 -20.36 -5.76
CA LEU A 279 -24.75 -19.60 -5.81
C LEU A 279 -24.14 -19.59 -7.22
N LYS A 280 -24.15 -20.72 -7.92
CA LYS A 280 -23.72 -20.81 -9.31
C LYS A 280 -24.58 -19.95 -10.23
N ASN A 281 -25.91 -20.00 -10.08
CA ASN A 281 -26.82 -19.20 -10.90
C ASN A 281 -26.66 -17.70 -10.62
N ALA A 282 -26.47 -17.30 -9.36
CA ALA A 282 -26.32 -15.90 -8.98
C ALA A 282 -24.97 -15.30 -9.38
N LEU A 283 -23.91 -16.12 -9.46
CA LEU A 283 -22.56 -15.69 -9.88
C LEU A 283 -22.24 -16.03 -11.34
N LYS A 284 -23.22 -16.52 -12.12
CA LYS A 284 -23.10 -16.86 -13.54
C LYS A 284 -22.82 -15.61 -14.37
N GLY A 285 -21.55 -15.23 -14.47
CA GLY A 285 -21.08 -14.05 -15.19
C GLY A 285 -19.94 -13.28 -14.50
N THR A 286 -19.65 -13.57 -13.23
CA THR A 286 -18.55 -12.90 -12.48
C THR A 286 -17.40 -13.85 -12.15
N PHE A 287 -17.67 -15.14 -11.94
CA PHE A 287 -16.66 -16.14 -11.59
C PHE A 287 -16.82 -17.42 -12.44
N THR A 288 -15.74 -18.20 -12.55
CA THR A 288 -15.77 -19.54 -13.15
C THR A 288 -16.46 -20.53 -12.22
N GLU A 289 -17.17 -21.51 -12.78
CA GLU A 289 -17.89 -22.54 -11.99
C GLU A 289 -16.98 -23.25 -10.98
N THR A 290 -15.73 -23.51 -11.36
CA THR A 290 -14.70 -24.13 -10.51
C THR A 290 -14.28 -23.26 -9.32
N ALA A 291 -14.22 -21.94 -9.49
CA ALA A 291 -13.90 -21.01 -8.40
C ALA A 291 -15.05 -20.92 -7.41
N ILE A 292 -16.29 -20.95 -7.90
CA ILE A 292 -17.50 -20.94 -7.07
C ILE A 292 -17.59 -22.21 -6.23
N GLU A 293 -17.29 -23.38 -6.82
CA GLU A 293 -17.23 -24.66 -6.09
C GLU A 293 -16.17 -24.62 -4.97
N SER A 294 -14.97 -24.15 -5.27
CA SER A 294 -13.89 -24.04 -4.27
C SER A 294 -14.23 -23.05 -3.14
N LEU A 295 -14.87 -21.92 -3.47
CA LEU A 295 -15.37 -20.96 -2.48
C LEU A 295 -16.45 -21.60 -1.60
N PHE A 296 -17.41 -22.31 -2.20
CA PHE A 296 -18.48 -22.99 -1.48
C PHE A 296 -17.92 -24.02 -0.49
N GLU A 297 -16.98 -24.87 -0.92
CA GLU A 297 -16.34 -25.87 -0.04
C GLU A 297 -15.54 -25.23 1.10
N LYS A 298 -14.85 -24.11 0.85
CA LYS A 298 -14.04 -23.43 1.86
C LYS A 298 -14.87 -22.85 3.00
N PHE A 299 -16.07 -22.35 2.69
CA PHE A 299 -16.95 -21.68 3.64
C PHE A 299 -18.05 -22.59 4.23
N ASN A 300 -18.45 -23.65 3.53
CA ASN A 300 -19.38 -24.66 4.04
C ASN A 300 -18.65 -25.70 4.93
N LYS A 301 -18.03 -25.22 6.01
CA LYS A 301 -17.29 -26.06 6.96
C LYS A 301 -18.18 -27.04 7.72
N GLU A 302 -19.45 -26.70 7.88
CA GLU A 302 -20.41 -27.53 8.61
C GLU A 302 -21.04 -28.65 7.76
N LYS A 303 -20.68 -28.77 6.46
CA LYS A 303 -21.26 -29.74 5.51
C LYS A 303 -22.80 -29.76 5.55
N LYS A 304 -23.42 -28.61 5.80
CA LYS A 304 -24.87 -28.45 5.70
C LYS A 304 -25.22 -28.31 4.22
N GLU A 305 -26.45 -28.69 3.83
CA GLU A 305 -26.87 -28.71 2.42
C GLU A 305 -26.83 -27.33 1.73
N GLY A 306 -26.61 -26.22 2.45
CA GLY A 306 -26.42 -24.89 1.90
C GLY A 306 -25.76 -23.91 2.88
N LEU A 307 -25.29 -22.77 2.35
CA LEU A 307 -24.63 -21.70 3.13
C LEU A 307 -25.65 -20.88 3.89
N GLY A 308 -25.53 -20.82 5.22
CA GLY A 308 -26.36 -19.92 6.02
C GLY A 308 -25.93 -18.45 5.88
N ILE A 309 -26.82 -17.51 6.25
CA ILE A 309 -26.53 -16.07 6.16
C ILE A 309 -25.23 -15.65 6.86
N LYS A 310 -24.89 -16.29 7.99
CA LYS A 310 -23.64 -16.03 8.74
C LYS A 310 -22.40 -16.45 7.94
N GLU A 311 -22.47 -17.55 7.20
CA GLU A 311 -21.38 -18.07 6.37
C GLU A 311 -21.26 -17.26 5.07
N PHE A 312 -22.41 -16.90 4.48
CA PHE A 312 -22.48 -16.02 3.31
C PHE A 312 -21.83 -14.66 3.59
N VAL A 313 -22.13 -14.02 4.73
CA VAL A 313 -21.49 -12.73 5.04
C VAL A 313 -19.99 -12.88 5.31
N LYS A 314 -19.56 -13.98 5.94
CA LYS A 314 -18.12 -14.28 6.13
C LYS A 314 -17.37 -14.50 4.81
N MET A 315 -18.05 -14.93 3.75
CA MET A 315 -17.46 -15.01 2.41
C MET A 315 -17.19 -13.62 1.81
N TYR A 316 -18.04 -12.64 2.08
CA TYR A 316 -17.93 -11.28 1.51
C TYR A 316 -17.30 -10.24 2.46
N ALA A 317 -17.03 -10.60 3.71
CA ALA A 317 -16.44 -9.71 4.71
C ALA A 317 -15.04 -10.19 5.14
N PRO A 318 -14.07 -9.29 5.39
CA PRO A 318 -12.72 -9.66 5.84
C PRO A 318 -12.76 -10.37 7.21
N GLU A 319 -11.84 -11.32 7.43
CA GLU A 319 -11.81 -12.43 8.41
C GLU A 319 -12.05 -12.11 9.92
N ASN A 320 -12.41 -10.90 10.32
CA ASN A 320 -12.53 -10.46 11.73
C ASN A 320 -13.97 -10.10 12.17
N LEU A 321 -15.00 -10.70 11.57
CA LEU A 321 -16.41 -10.34 11.83
C LEU A 321 -17.24 -11.52 12.34
N GLU A 322 -17.71 -11.40 13.58
CA GLU A 322 -18.76 -12.26 14.15
C GLU A 322 -20.08 -11.49 14.24
N PHE A 323 -21.15 -12.12 13.76
CA PHE A 323 -22.52 -11.64 13.94
C PHE A 323 -23.01 -11.93 15.37
N PRO A 324 -23.95 -11.11 15.90
CA PRO A 324 -24.62 -11.42 17.15
C PRO A 324 -25.28 -12.82 17.17
#